data_AF-Q2TX35-F1
#
_entry.id   AF-Q2TX35-F1
#
_cell.length_a   1.000
_cell.length_b   1.000
_cell.length_c   1.000
_cell.angle_alpha   90.00
_cell.angle_beta   90.00
_cell.angle_gamma   90.00
#
_symmetry.space_group_name_H-M   'P 1'
#
loop_
_entity.id
_entity.type
_entity.pdbx_description
1 polymer ?
#
loop_
_entity_poly.entity_id
_entity_poly.type
_entity_poly.pdbx_seq_one_letter_code
_entity_poly.pdbx_strand_id
1 'polypeptide(L)'
;METIRFGTAIWDCDEPIYSGGLFLLALALADNALYGYSSPEEVFEQRIPEGQDELVLRWNEDAKNRCIVRKVTAAGVSEDPLTKEMYAADFRKILANACYFVTATVHAMRRALGGAVKSKYSSAHVAQILTQKSKNVYGNDYLANCSGVDVFNALMGKPADNTHIDYFQGYSQFHEHGLPRRLPIEEAQKIDADPQLVTKATEIRNAESDDDIKRLKRDYNILKRKIYASMYQQFQSEWVQNQRDWKILTRGRERPDFVEQTAEKQAQCKVMPELGRLAAIMSSNLPLSFDEKAVVVRDLYTQCLRDFDVIYRPGEEPVEGLCPVASCSHSLEM
;
A
#
# COMPACT_ATOMS: atom_id res chain seq x y z
N MET A 1 4.22 -29.75 24.08
CA MET A 1 4.29 -29.45 22.63
C MET A 1 4.97 -28.09 22.52
N GLU A 2 6.30 -28.06 22.37
CA GLU A 2 7.06 -26.80 22.26
C GLU A 2 6.65 -26.08 20.98
N THR A 3 5.98 -24.95 21.12
CA THR A 3 5.78 -24.02 20.01
C THR A 3 7.15 -23.43 19.70
N ILE A 4 7.84 -23.98 18.70
CA ILE A 4 9.07 -23.37 18.18
C ILE A 4 8.66 -21.99 17.63
N ARG A 5 8.89 -20.95 18.44
CA ARG A 5 8.73 -19.55 18.03
C ARG A 5 9.94 -19.20 17.18
N PHE A 6 9.77 -19.24 15.86
CA PHE A 6 10.72 -18.61 14.96
C PHE A 6 10.47 -17.10 15.01
N GLY A 7 11.32 -16.38 15.73
CA GLY A 7 11.42 -14.92 15.64
C GLY A 7 12.52 -14.56 14.65
N THR A 8 12.24 -13.65 13.73
CA THR A 8 13.28 -12.94 12.97
C THR A 8 13.46 -11.60 13.67
N ALA A 9 14.68 -11.25 14.06
CA ALA A 9 14.99 -9.90 14.48
C ALA A 9 14.77 -9.00 13.25
N ILE A 10 13.66 -8.27 13.22
CA ILE A 10 13.48 -7.17 12.30
C ILE A 10 14.26 -6.03 12.93
N TRP A 11 15.53 -5.88 12.55
CA TRP A 11 16.22 -4.62 12.75
C TRP A 11 15.49 -3.59 11.91
N ASP A 12 14.90 -2.60 12.56
CA ASP A 12 14.23 -1.52 11.86
C ASP A 12 15.29 -0.75 11.07
N CYS A 13 15.03 -0.52 9.78
CA CYS A 13 15.94 0.22 8.93
C CYS A 13 15.72 1.71 9.17
N ASP A 14 16.79 2.50 9.25
CA ASP A 14 16.66 3.95 9.38
C ASP A 14 16.13 4.60 8.10
N GLU A 15 16.19 3.91 6.96
CA GLU A 15 15.56 4.40 5.72
C GLU A 15 14.03 4.32 5.83
N PRO A 16 13.30 5.45 5.64
CA PRO A 16 11.87 5.57 5.92
C PRO A 16 11.01 4.46 5.32
N ILE A 17 11.28 4.09 4.06
CA ILE A 17 10.51 3.10 3.30
C ILE A 17 10.67 1.67 3.85
N TYR A 18 11.70 1.42 4.65
CA TYR A 18 12.01 0.13 5.25
C TYR A 18 11.83 0.13 6.77
N SER A 19 11.40 1.25 7.37
CA SER A 19 11.14 1.39 8.80
C SER A 19 9.80 0.77 9.23
N GLY A 20 9.60 -0.52 8.97
CA GLY A 20 8.36 -1.23 9.26
C GLY A 20 7.95 -1.21 10.73
N GLY A 21 8.91 -1.07 11.65
CA GLY A 21 8.67 -0.96 13.08
C GLY A 21 7.85 0.28 13.45
N LEU A 22 8.10 1.42 12.79
CA LEU A 22 7.37 2.67 13.04
C LEU A 22 5.88 2.54 12.72
N PHE A 23 5.53 1.85 11.63
CA PHE A 23 4.14 1.60 11.24
C PHE A 23 3.43 0.70 12.25
N LEU A 24 4.09 -0.37 12.70
CA LEU A 24 3.53 -1.28 13.70
C LEU A 24 3.36 -0.59 15.06
N LEU A 25 4.30 0.29 15.43
CA LEU A 25 4.21 1.07 16.66
C LEU A 25 3.02 2.03 16.63
N ALA A 26 2.83 2.77 15.53
CA ALA A 26 1.70 3.68 15.37
C ALA A 26 0.34 2.94 15.47
N LEU A 27 0.23 1.77 14.83
CA LEU A 27 -0.97 0.92 14.93
C LEU A 27 -1.19 0.41 16.37
N ALA A 28 -0.13 -0.04 17.04
CA ALA A 28 -0.22 -0.51 18.43
C ALA A 28 -0.66 0.59 19.39
N LEU A 29 -0.18 1.83 19.19
CA LEU A 29 -0.60 2.99 19.98
C LEU A 29 -2.06 3.36 19.71
N ALA A 30 -2.48 3.38 18.43
CA ALA A 30 -3.87 3.67 18.06
C ALA A 30 -4.86 2.64 18.65
N ASP A 31 -4.41 1.40 18.83
CA ASP A 31 -5.19 0.32 19.44
C ASP A 31 -5.14 0.29 20.98
N ASN A 32 -4.46 1.27 21.61
CA ASN A 32 -4.17 1.29 23.04
C ASN A 32 -3.57 -0.05 23.52
N ALA A 33 -2.66 -0.61 22.72
CA ALA A 33 -2.19 -1.97 22.90
C ALA A 33 -1.00 -2.06 23.85
N LEU A 34 -0.23 -0.99 24.02
CA LEU A 34 0.97 -0.95 24.85
C LEU A 34 0.67 -0.48 26.27
N TYR A 35 1.16 -1.22 27.27
CA TYR A 35 0.98 -0.87 28.67
C TYR A 35 1.82 0.33 29.08
N GLY A 36 1.17 1.31 29.69
CA GLY A 36 1.82 2.52 30.20
C GLY A 36 2.10 3.59 29.17
N TYR A 37 1.60 3.43 27.93
CA TYR A 37 1.74 4.43 26.87
C TYR A 37 0.39 4.71 26.22
N SER A 38 0.04 5.98 26.18
CA SER A 38 -1.18 6.52 25.59
C SER A 38 -0.90 7.38 24.36
N SER A 39 0.34 7.86 24.21
CA SER A 39 0.76 8.66 23.06
C SER A 39 2.12 8.25 22.50
N PRO A 40 2.44 8.62 21.25
CA PRO A 40 3.78 8.50 20.70
C PRO A 40 4.86 9.16 21.57
N GLU A 41 4.59 10.37 22.07
CA GLU A 41 5.56 11.16 22.85
C GLU A 41 6.05 10.40 24.08
N GLU A 42 5.15 9.76 24.83
CA GLU A 42 5.51 8.96 26.01
C GLU A 42 6.47 7.80 25.66
N VAL A 43 6.30 7.18 24.49
CA VAL A 43 7.19 6.10 24.02
C VAL A 43 8.58 6.63 23.70
N PHE A 44 8.69 7.79 23.04
CA PHE A 44 9.98 8.38 22.65
C PHE A 44 10.68 9.09 23.83
N GLU A 45 9.96 9.42 24.90
CA GLU A 45 10.53 9.87 26.17
C GLU A 45 11.10 8.71 27.01
N GLN A 46 10.66 7.47 26.77
CA GLN A 46 11.15 6.31 27.50
C GLN A 46 12.68 6.19 27.41
N ARG A 47 13.31 5.94 28.56
CA ARG A 47 14.74 5.65 28.66
C ARG A 47 14.95 4.23 29.15
N ILE A 48 15.96 3.56 28.60
CA ILE A 48 16.39 2.27 29.13
C ILE A 48 17.13 2.54 30.45
N PRO A 49 16.78 1.85 31.56
CA PRO A 49 17.45 2.05 32.84
C PRO A 49 18.98 1.86 32.75
N GLU A 50 19.73 2.60 33.56
CA GLU A 50 21.19 2.47 33.61
C GLU A 50 21.60 1.03 33.93
N GLY A 51 22.57 0.51 33.16
CA GLY A 51 23.02 -0.87 33.27
C GLY A 51 22.16 -1.91 32.53
N GLN A 52 21.17 -1.48 31.74
CA GLN A 52 20.40 -2.34 30.83
C GLN A 52 20.58 -1.90 29.37
N ASP A 53 20.47 -2.86 28.45
CA ASP A 53 20.58 -2.62 27.01
C ASP A 53 19.22 -2.65 26.29
N GLU A 54 18.17 -3.12 26.98
CA GLU A 54 16.83 -3.27 26.41
C GLU A 54 15.73 -3.06 27.46
N LEU A 55 14.55 -2.64 26.98
CA LEU A 55 13.33 -2.58 27.77
C LEU A 55 12.23 -3.38 27.05
N VAL A 56 11.74 -4.43 27.69
CA VAL A 56 10.65 -5.25 27.13
C VAL A 56 9.31 -4.61 27.43
N LEU A 57 8.65 -4.09 26.40
CA LEU A 57 7.30 -3.55 26.52
C LEU A 57 6.26 -4.66 26.70
N ARG A 58 5.19 -4.36 27.45
CA ARG A 58 4.09 -5.29 27.71
C ARG A 58 2.83 -4.85 26.99
N TRP A 59 2.04 -5.81 26.50
CA TRP A 59 0.69 -5.55 25.99
C TRP A 59 -0.30 -5.27 27.13
N ASN A 60 -1.27 -4.39 26.89
CA ASN A 60 -2.47 -4.29 27.72
C ASN A 60 -3.27 -5.61 27.65
N GLU A 61 -3.95 -5.98 28.75
CA GLU A 61 -4.67 -7.26 28.82
C GLU A 61 -5.75 -7.36 27.74
N ASP A 62 -6.44 -6.25 27.45
CA ASP A 62 -7.48 -6.19 26.41
C ASP A 62 -6.93 -6.38 24.98
N ALA A 63 -5.65 -6.10 24.76
CA ALA A 63 -5.00 -6.20 23.46
C ALA A 63 -4.23 -7.52 23.26
N LYS A 64 -4.07 -8.34 24.31
CA LYS A 64 -3.20 -9.52 24.31
C LYS A 64 -3.51 -10.57 23.24
N ASN A 65 -4.79 -10.69 22.88
CA ASN A 65 -5.27 -11.61 21.84
C ASN A 65 -5.71 -10.88 20.56
N ARG A 66 -5.57 -9.55 20.51
CA ARG A 66 -5.93 -8.75 19.34
C ARG A 66 -4.76 -8.73 18.35
N CYS A 67 -5.07 -8.93 17.08
CA CYS A 67 -4.10 -8.62 16.02
C CYS A 67 -4.13 -7.12 15.77
N ILE A 68 -2.99 -6.41 15.79
CA ILE A 68 -2.96 -4.97 15.47
C ILE A 68 -3.06 -4.69 13.96
N VAL A 69 -2.71 -5.68 13.12
CA VAL A 69 -2.81 -5.59 11.66
C VAL A 69 -4.16 -6.16 11.21
N ARG A 70 -5.14 -5.28 11.03
CA ARG A 70 -6.55 -5.62 10.80
C ARG A 70 -7.07 -5.09 9.48
N LYS A 71 -8.20 -5.64 9.02
CA LYS A 71 -8.86 -5.15 7.81
C LYS A 71 -9.56 -3.81 8.09
N VAL A 72 -9.56 -2.92 7.09
CA VAL A 72 -10.29 -1.65 7.13
C VAL A 72 -11.48 -1.74 6.18
N THR A 73 -12.64 -1.27 6.63
CA THR A 73 -13.89 -1.24 5.87
C THR A 73 -14.45 0.18 5.83
N ALA A 74 -15.52 0.41 5.06
CA ALA A 74 -16.22 1.69 5.07
C ALA A 74 -16.85 2.02 6.44
N ALA A 75 -17.04 1.03 7.33
CA ALA A 75 -17.50 1.23 8.70
C ALA A 75 -16.35 1.43 9.70
N GLY A 76 -15.10 1.52 9.22
CA GLY A 76 -13.91 1.62 10.05
C GLY A 76 -13.09 0.34 10.13
N VAL A 77 -12.18 0.30 11.11
CA VAL A 77 -11.28 -0.82 11.39
C VAL A 77 -12.06 -1.98 12.00
N SER A 78 -11.92 -3.17 11.43
CA SER A 78 -12.56 -4.37 11.95
C SER A 78 -11.72 -5.03 13.03
N GLU A 79 -12.33 -5.83 13.91
CA GLU A 79 -11.60 -6.69 14.86
C GLU A 79 -10.90 -7.89 14.20
N ASP A 80 -11.43 -8.39 13.07
CA ASP A 80 -10.79 -9.48 12.34
C ASP A 80 -9.36 -9.13 11.83
N PRO A 81 -8.39 -10.05 11.97
CA PRO A 81 -7.05 -9.91 11.39
C PRO A 81 -7.07 -9.71 9.87
N LEU A 82 -6.04 -9.04 9.35
CA LEU A 82 -5.85 -8.91 7.90
C LEU A 82 -5.60 -10.27 7.27
N THR A 83 -6.44 -10.66 6.29
CA THR A 83 -6.27 -11.91 5.57
C THR A 83 -5.31 -11.77 4.39
N LYS A 84 -4.77 -12.89 3.90
CA LYS A 84 -3.91 -12.94 2.72
C LYS A 84 -4.61 -12.39 1.48
N GLU A 85 -5.89 -12.70 1.31
CA GLU A 85 -6.70 -12.30 0.18
C GLU A 85 -6.89 -10.78 0.17
N MET A 86 -7.15 -10.19 1.36
CA MET A 86 -7.28 -8.75 1.52
C MET A 86 -5.94 -8.04 1.29
N TYR A 87 -4.87 -8.53 1.92
CA TYR A 87 -3.52 -8.01 1.69
C TYR A 87 -3.18 -8.00 0.18
N ALA A 88 -3.44 -9.11 -0.52
CA ALA A 88 -3.18 -9.20 -1.96
C ALA A 88 -4.08 -8.28 -2.79
N ALA A 89 -5.32 -8.02 -2.35
CA ALA A 89 -6.21 -7.07 -3.00
C ALA A 89 -5.75 -5.61 -2.80
N ASP A 90 -5.33 -5.24 -1.60
CA ASP A 90 -4.88 -3.88 -1.30
C ASP A 90 -3.49 -3.60 -1.88
N PHE A 91 -2.59 -4.58 -1.82
CA PHE A 91 -1.28 -4.48 -2.47
C PHE A 91 -1.41 -4.30 -3.99
N ARG A 92 -2.41 -4.93 -4.63
CA ARG A 92 -2.76 -4.67 -6.04
C ARG A 92 -3.14 -3.23 -6.30
N LYS A 93 -3.99 -2.65 -5.45
CA LYS A 93 -4.42 -1.24 -5.59
C LYS A 93 -3.23 -0.30 -5.40
N ILE A 94 -2.36 -0.57 -4.43
CA ILE A 94 -1.16 0.24 -4.18
C ILE A 94 -0.26 0.25 -5.41
N LEU A 95 0.05 -0.91 -6.00
CA LEU A 95 0.88 -0.98 -7.20
C LEU A 95 0.23 -0.31 -8.42
N ALA A 96 -1.07 -0.48 -8.62
CA ALA A 96 -1.80 0.21 -9.69
C ALA A 96 -1.75 1.73 -9.50
N ASN A 97 -1.91 2.22 -8.27
CA ASN A 97 -1.78 3.64 -7.95
C ASN A 97 -0.35 4.15 -8.14
N ALA A 98 0.65 3.31 -7.89
CA ALA A 98 2.06 3.56 -8.20
C ALA A 98 2.40 3.30 -9.69
N CYS A 99 1.40 3.22 -10.57
CA CYS A 99 1.56 3.11 -12.02
C CYS A 99 2.25 1.81 -12.51
N TYR A 100 2.19 0.74 -11.73
CA TYR A 100 2.58 -0.58 -12.20
C TYR A 100 1.42 -1.27 -12.93
N PHE A 101 1.66 -1.65 -14.18
CA PHE A 101 0.68 -2.33 -15.03
C PHE A 101 0.44 -3.80 -14.62
N VAL A 102 1.40 -4.41 -13.92
CA VAL A 102 1.26 -5.74 -13.34
C VAL A 102 1.43 -5.70 -11.83
N THR A 103 0.88 -6.70 -11.16
CA THR A 103 1.01 -6.82 -9.72
C THR A 103 2.17 -7.72 -9.33
N ALA A 104 2.99 -7.25 -8.39
CA ALA A 104 3.92 -8.11 -7.70
C ALA A 104 3.24 -9.10 -6.74
N THR A 105 3.76 -10.31 -6.64
CA THR A 105 3.28 -11.28 -5.65
C THR A 105 4.25 -11.36 -4.49
N VAL A 106 3.73 -11.64 -3.30
CA VAL A 106 4.57 -11.94 -2.12
C VAL A 106 5.55 -13.08 -2.43
N HIS A 107 5.13 -14.05 -3.25
CA HIS A 107 5.99 -15.15 -3.67
C HIS A 107 7.16 -14.67 -4.55
N ALA A 108 6.92 -13.74 -5.47
CA ALA A 108 7.98 -13.13 -6.29
C ALA A 108 8.97 -12.31 -5.44
N MET A 109 8.49 -11.56 -4.45
CA MET A 109 9.36 -10.83 -3.51
C MET A 109 10.23 -11.78 -2.69
N ARG A 110 9.62 -12.86 -2.16
CA ARG A 110 10.35 -13.88 -1.40
C ARG A 110 11.39 -14.61 -2.25
N ARG A 111 11.12 -14.81 -3.54
CA ARG A 111 12.09 -15.32 -4.51
C ARG A 111 13.29 -14.38 -4.65
N ALA A 112 13.05 -13.09 -4.87
CA ALA A 112 14.11 -12.09 -4.99
C ALA A 112 14.96 -12.01 -3.72
N LEU A 113 14.30 -11.98 -2.54
CA LEU A 113 14.98 -12.06 -1.25
C LEU A 113 15.86 -13.31 -1.16
N GLY A 114 15.30 -14.48 -1.50
CA GLY A 114 16.01 -15.75 -1.51
C GLY A 114 17.27 -15.73 -2.37
N GLY A 115 17.23 -15.09 -3.54
CA GLY A 115 18.40 -14.89 -4.39
C GLY A 115 19.45 -13.98 -3.74
N ALA A 116 19.03 -12.84 -3.18
CA ALA A 116 19.91 -11.84 -2.58
C ALA A 116 20.66 -12.36 -1.33
N VAL A 117 20.07 -13.29 -0.58
CA VAL A 117 20.69 -13.87 0.63
C VAL A 117 21.45 -15.17 0.36
N LYS A 118 21.23 -15.83 -0.79
CA LYS A 118 21.79 -17.16 -1.11
C LYS A 118 23.31 -17.21 -1.04
N SER A 119 23.98 -16.17 -1.52
CA SER A 119 25.44 -16.09 -1.53
C SER A 119 26.04 -15.70 -0.18
N LYS A 120 25.22 -15.14 0.72
CA LYS A 120 25.66 -14.55 2.00
C LYS A 120 25.44 -15.49 3.18
N TYR A 121 24.46 -16.38 3.11
CA TYR A 121 24.03 -17.21 4.23
C TYR A 121 23.92 -18.69 3.84
N SER A 122 24.05 -19.56 4.84
CA SER A 122 23.86 -21.00 4.66
C SER A 122 22.43 -21.32 4.20
N SER A 123 22.25 -22.42 3.47
CA SER A 123 20.93 -22.85 3.01
C SER A 123 19.92 -23.05 4.16
N ALA A 124 20.40 -23.37 5.37
CA ALA A 124 19.55 -23.49 6.56
C ALA A 124 19.01 -22.12 7.00
N HIS A 125 19.86 -21.09 7.07
CA HIS A 125 19.43 -19.73 7.39
C HIS A 125 18.53 -19.13 6.30
N VAL A 126 18.83 -19.39 5.02
CA VAL A 126 17.96 -18.97 3.90
C VAL A 126 16.59 -19.66 3.99
N ALA A 127 16.54 -20.96 4.29
CA ALA A 127 15.28 -21.68 4.48
C ALA A 127 14.47 -21.15 5.68
N GLN A 128 15.15 -20.74 6.76
CA GLN A 128 14.51 -20.10 7.91
C GLN A 128 13.89 -18.74 7.55
N ILE A 129 14.64 -17.86 6.87
CA ILE A 129 14.15 -16.55 6.40
C ILE A 129 12.96 -16.73 5.44
N LEU A 130 13.03 -17.70 4.54
CA LEU A 130 11.98 -18.03 3.58
C LEU A 130 10.92 -18.97 4.17
N THR A 131 10.93 -19.25 5.48
CA THR A 131 9.99 -20.15 6.18
C THR A 131 9.66 -21.44 5.38
N GLN A 132 10.65 -22.01 4.70
CA GLN A 132 10.51 -23.21 3.86
C GLN A 132 11.01 -24.44 4.63
N LYS A 133 10.16 -25.46 4.77
CA LYS A 133 10.53 -26.71 5.46
C LYS A 133 11.40 -27.66 4.61
N SER A 134 11.55 -27.45 3.30
CA SER A 134 12.23 -28.40 2.40
C SER A 134 13.22 -27.72 1.45
N LYS A 135 14.39 -28.34 1.29
CA LYS A 135 15.48 -27.91 0.40
C LYS A 135 15.18 -28.11 -1.09
N ASN A 136 14.19 -28.95 -1.44
CA ASN A 136 13.94 -29.38 -2.82
C ASN A 136 13.08 -28.41 -3.64
N VAL A 137 12.38 -27.47 -3.01
CA VAL A 137 11.52 -26.52 -3.73
C VAL A 137 12.38 -25.47 -4.47
N TYR A 138 13.57 -25.18 -3.95
CA TYR A 138 14.40 -24.04 -4.36
C TYR A 138 15.07 -24.16 -5.74
N GLY A 139 15.12 -25.35 -6.34
CA GLY A 139 15.89 -25.62 -7.56
C GLY A 139 15.16 -25.37 -8.89
N ASN A 140 13.87 -25.69 -8.98
CA ASN A 140 13.21 -25.87 -10.29
C ASN A 140 12.13 -24.80 -10.63
N ASP A 141 11.54 -24.13 -9.64
CA ASP A 141 10.40 -23.20 -9.89
C ASP A 141 10.81 -21.71 -9.96
N TYR A 142 12.11 -21.43 -9.94
CA TYR A 142 12.64 -20.09 -9.60
C TYR A 142 13.47 -19.42 -10.70
N LEU A 143 13.61 -20.02 -11.89
CA LEU A 143 14.20 -19.34 -13.04
C LEU A 143 13.12 -18.46 -13.70
N ALA A 144 13.27 -17.14 -13.62
CA ALA A 144 12.56 -16.25 -14.52
C ALA A 144 12.89 -16.64 -15.98
N ASN A 145 12.08 -16.22 -16.95
CA ASN A 145 12.34 -16.46 -18.39
C ASN A 145 13.67 -15.85 -18.91
N CYS A 146 14.44 -15.19 -18.04
CA CYS A 146 15.76 -14.63 -18.29
C CYS A 146 16.75 -15.20 -17.27
N SER A 147 17.94 -15.63 -17.70
CA SER A 147 19.02 -16.07 -16.81
C SER A 147 19.47 -14.92 -15.90
N GLY A 148 19.63 -15.19 -14.60
CA GLY A 148 20.16 -14.21 -13.63
C GLY A 148 21.68 -14.05 -13.65
N VAL A 149 22.33 -14.45 -14.74
CA VAL A 149 23.79 -14.50 -14.85
C VAL A 149 24.21 -13.68 -16.06
N ASP A 150 25.10 -12.71 -15.83
CA ASP A 150 25.82 -12.01 -16.89
C ASP A 150 26.92 -12.92 -17.47
N VAL A 151 26.50 -13.82 -18.35
CA VAL A 151 27.36 -14.87 -18.92
C VAL A 151 28.57 -14.29 -19.65
N PHE A 152 28.40 -13.16 -20.35
CA PHE A 152 29.46 -12.62 -21.19
C PHE A 152 30.56 -11.95 -20.35
N ASN A 153 30.20 -11.09 -19.38
CA ASN A 153 31.23 -10.49 -18.53
C ASN A 153 31.87 -11.53 -17.61
N ALA A 154 31.11 -12.53 -17.14
CA ALA A 154 31.67 -13.66 -16.40
C ALA A 154 32.71 -14.44 -17.24
N LEU A 155 32.41 -14.74 -18.50
CA LEU A 155 33.34 -15.42 -19.41
C LEU A 155 34.60 -14.57 -19.68
N MET A 156 34.43 -13.26 -19.80
CA MET A 156 35.51 -12.31 -20.10
C MET A 156 36.30 -11.87 -18.87
N GLY A 157 35.96 -12.36 -17.66
CA GLY A 157 36.59 -11.93 -16.41
C GLY A 157 36.36 -10.45 -16.07
N LYS A 158 35.29 -9.86 -16.62
CA LYS A 158 34.90 -8.46 -16.38
C LYS A 158 33.94 -8.35 -15.20
N PRO A 159 33.81 -7.16 -14.58
CA PRO A 159 32.75 -6.92 -13.60
C PRO A 159 31.38 -7.24 -14.20
N ALA A 160 30.53 -7.91 -13.41
CA ALA A 160 29.17 -8.21 -13.83
C ALA A 160 28.35 -6.92 -14.00
N ASP A 161 27.66 -6.81 -15.13
CA ASP A 161 26.66 -5.77 -15.39
C ASP A 161 25.28 -6.42 -15.37
N ASN A 162 24.61 -6.30 -14.23
CA ASN A 162 23.27 -6.83 -14.03
C ASN A 162 22.17 -5.84 -14.42
N THR A 163 22.48 -4.67 -14.99
CA THR A 163 21.47 -3.61 -15.24
C THR A 163 20.27 -4.11 -16.04
N HIS A 164 20.54 -4.85 -17.11
CA HIS A 164 19.50 -5.42 -17.97
C HIS A 164 18.79 -6.61 -17.29
N ILE A 165 19.52 -7.42 -16.53
CA ILE A 165 18.97 -8.55 -15.76
C ILE A 165 17.99 -8.03 -14.70
N ASP A 166 18.39 -7.01 -13.95
CA ASP A 166 17.57 -6.37 -12.91
C ASP A 166 16.32 -5.74 -13.51
N TYR A 167 16.40 -5.17 -14.71
CA TYR A 167 15.24 -4.66 -15.43
C TYR A 167 14.27 -5.78 -15.85
N PHE A 168 14.77 -6.84 -16.50
CA PHE A 168 13.95 -7.94 -17.05
C PHE A 168 13.44 -8.93 -16.00
N GLN A 169 14.13 -9.07 -14.87
CA GLN A 169 13.68 -9.90 -13.74
C GLN A 169 12.93 -9.09 -12.69
N GLY A 170 13.14 -7.76 -12.66
CA GLY A 170 12.48 -6.85 -11.74
C GLY A 170 11.12 -6.36 -12.22
N TYR A 171 10.47 -5.59 -11.34
CA TYR A 171 9.17 -4.99 -11.62
C TYR A 171 9.25 -3.67 -12.39
N SER A 172 10.44 -3.08 -12.54
CA SER A 172 10.65 -1.80 -13.22
C SER A 172 10.14 -1.81 -14.66
N GLN A 173 10.24 -2.94 -15.38
CA GLN A 173 9.72 -3.10 -16.74
C GLN A 173 8.19 -2.96 -16.88
N PHE A 174 7.47 -3.02 -15.76
CA PHE A 174 6.01 -2.89 -15.72
C PHE A 174 5.55 -1.54 -15.17
N HIS A 175 6.48 -0.67 -14.78
CA HIS A 175 6.16 0.69 -14.35
C HIS A 175 5.95 1.58 -15.58
N GLU A 176 4.76 2.14 -15.72
CA GLU A 176 4.38 2.98 -16.85
C GLU A 176 4.01 4.38 -16.36
N HIS A 177 4.92 5.34 -16.52
CA HIS A 177 4.68 6.73 -16.10
C HIS A 177 3.38 7.27 -16.70
N GLY A 178 2.47 7.77 -15.85
CA GLY A 178 1.18 8.29 -16.28
C GLY A 178 0.08 7.25 -16.51
N LEU A 179 0.30 5.98 -16.11
CA LEU A 179 -0.71 4.93 -16.23
C LEU A 179 -2.08 5.39 -15.69
N PRO A 180 -3.15 5.35 -16.50
CA PRO A 180 -4.48 5.81 -16.09
C PRO A 180 -4.99 5.05 -14.86
N ARG A 181 -5.40 5.77 -13.82
CA ARG A 181 -5.95 5.21 -12.55
C ARG A 181 -7.47 5.03 -12.55
N ARG A 182 -8.13 5.60 -13.56
CA ARG A 182 -9.58 5.49 -13.79
C ARG A 182 -9.86 5.62 -15.28
N LEU A 183 -11.04 5.19 -15.70
CA LEU A 183 -11.52 5.49 -17.04
C LEU A 183 -11.71 7.01 -17.20
N PRO A 184 -11.36 7.58 -18.37
CA PRO A 184 -11.81 8.91 -18.75
C PRO A 184 -13.33 9.03 -18.67
N ILE A 185 -13.84 10.24 -18.42
CA ILE A 185 -15.29 10.49 -18.26
C ILE A 185 -16.07 9.98 -19.48
N GLU A 186 -15.56 10.26 -20.68
CA GLU A 186 -16.17 9.85 -21.95
C GLU A 186 -16.27 8.32 -22.07
N GLU A 187 -15.21 7.59 -21.69
CA GLU A 187 -15.23 6.11 -21.68
C GLU A 187 -16.14 5.56 -20.59
N ALA A 188 -16.18 6.19 -19.42
CA ALA A 188 -17.04 5.80 -18.33
C ALA A 188 -18.53 5.98 -18.67
N GLN A 189 -18.90 7.00 -19.44
CA GLN A 189 -20.28 7.24 -19.89
C GLN A 189 -20.79 6.13 -20.83
N LYS A 190 -19.91 5.51 -21.63
CA LYS A 190 -20.29 4.40 -22.51
C LYS A 190 -20.81 3.18 -21.75
N ILE A 191 -20.41 3.02 -20.49
CA ILE A 191 -20.88 1.92 -19.63
C ILE A 191 -22.40 1.99 -19.43
N ASP A 192 -22.97 3.18 -19.30
CA ASP A 192 -24.41 3.33 -19.06
C ASP A 192 -25.26 2.92 -20.28
N ALA A 193 -24.64 2.86 -21.47
CA ALA A 193 -25.25 2.35 -22.70
C ALA A 193 -25.08 0.84 -22.89
N ASP A 194 -24.42 0.12 -21.97
CA ASP A 194 -24.22 -1.33 -22.07
C ASP A 194 -25.59 -2.05 -22.10
N PRO A 195 -25.86 -2.91 -23.10
CA PRO A 195 -27.15 -3.58 -23.24
C PRO A 195 -27.59 -4.38 -22.01
N GLN A 196 -26.64 -4.99 -21.28
CA GLN A 196 -26.95 -5.76 -20.07
C GLN A 196 -27.38 -4.85 -18.91
N LEU A 197 -26.76 -3.66 -18.80
CA LEU A 197 -27.16 -2.67 -17.80
C LEU A 197 -28.50 -2.03 -18.15
N VAL A 198 -28.77 -1.73 -19.41
CA VAL A 198 -30.07 -1.21 -19.87
C VAL A 198 -31.20 -2.21 -19.60
N THR A 199 -30.93 -3.50 -19.84
CA THR A 199 -31.88 -4.59 -19.54
C THR A 199 -32.17 -4.63 -18.04
N LYS A 200 -31.14 -4.68 -17.19
CA LYS A 200 -31.32 -4.67 -15.73
C LYS A 200 -32.00 -3.41 -15.20
N ALA A 201 -31.69 -2.24 -15.77
CA ALA A 201 -32.37 -1.00 -15.41
C ALA A 201 -33.87 -1.06 -15.74
N THR A 202 -34.24 -1.76 -16.82
CA THR A 202 -35.64 -1.99 -17.17
C THR A 202 -36.30 -2.99 -16.24
N GLU A 203 -35.62 -4.08 -15.85
CA GLU A 203 -36.09 -5.00 -14.80
C GLU A 203 -36.36 -4.27 -13.48
N ILE A 204 -35.46 -3.36 -13.06
CA ILE A 204 -35.64 -2.55 -11.84
C ILE A 204 -36.89 -1.67 -11.95
N ARG A 205 -37.13 -1.05 -13.10
CA ARG A 205 -38.31 -0.18 -13.32
C ARG A 205 -39.62 -0.95 -13.30
N ASN A 206 -39.61 -2.21 -13.73
CA ASN A 206 -40.78 -3.06 -13.82
C ASN A 206 -41.00 -3.93 -12.55
N ALA A 207 -40.15 -3.79 -11.54
CA ALA A 207 -40.27 -4.57 -10.30
C ALA A 207 -41.42 -4.04 -9.44
N GLU A 208 -42.26 -4.95 -8.95
CA GLU A 208 -43.49 -4.63 -8.20
C GLU A 208 -43.28 -4.59 -6.68
N SER A 209 -42.17 -5.16 -6.18
CA SER A 209 -41.84 -5.27 -4.76
C SER A 209 -40.56 -4.51 -4.41
N ASP A 210 -40.55 -3.85 -3.26
CA ASP A 210 -39.37 -3.18 -2.70
C ASP A 210 -38.18 -4.12 -2.50
N ASP A 211 -38.43 -5.38 -2.15
CA ASP A 211 -37.38 -6.38 -1.96
C ASP A 211 -36.77 -6.82 -3.29
N ASP A 212 -37.59 -6.95 -4.34
CA ASP A 212 -37.11 -7.22 -5.70
C ASP A 212 -36.32 -6.03 -6.25
N ILE A 213 -36.77 -4.79 -6.01
CA ILE A 213 -36.03 -3.57 -6.37
C ILE A 213 -34.67 -3.56 -5.69
N LYS A 214 -34.60 -3.86 -4.38
CA LYS A 214 -33.32 -3.91 -3.65
C LYS A 214 -32.39 -4.98 -4.21
N ARG A 215 -32.89 -6.19 -4.48
CA ARG A 215 -32.09 -7.28 -5.08
C ARG A 215 -31.55 -6.88 -6.45
N LEU A 216 -32.43 -6.40 -7.34
CA LEU A 216 -32.05 -6.02 -8.70
C LEU A 216 -31.07 -4.84 -8.74
N LYS A 217 -31.20 -3.85 -7.83
CA LYS A 217 -30.21 -2.78 -7.67
C LYS A 217 -28.84 -3.30 -7.24
N ARG A 218 -28.78 -4.31 -6.35
CA ARG A 218 -27.49 -4.95 -5.99
C ARG A 218 -26.88 -5.63 -7.21
N ASP A 219 -27.67 -6.41 -7.93
CA ASP A 219 -27.20 -7.12 -9.14
C ASP A 219 -26.74 -6.15 -10.23
N TYR A 220 -27.47 -5.05 -10.43
CA TYR A 220 -27.08 -3.96 -11.34
C TYR A 220 -25.72 -3.37 -10.95
N ASN A 221 -25.51 -3.06 -9.67
CA ASN A 221 -24.24 -2.50 -9.18
C ASN A 221 -23.07 -3.50 -9.32
N ILE A 222 -23.30 -4.79 -9.07
CA ILE A 222 -22.29 -5.84 -9.27
C ILE A 222 -21.92 -5.93 -10.76
N LEU A 223 -22.93 -5.94 -11.63
CA LEU A 223 -22.71 -5.99 -13.08
C LEU A 223 -21.97 -4.74 -13.58
N LYS A 224 -22.38 -3.54 -13.15
CA LYS A 224 -21.74 -2.27 -13.52
C LYS A 224 -20.27 -2.25 -13.11
N ARG A 225 -19.94 -2.73 -11.90
CA ARG A 225 -18.54 -2.87 -11.44
C ARG A 225 -17.75 -3.84 -12.30
N LYS A 226 -18.35 -4.96 -12.71
CA LYS A 226 -17.69 -5.96 -13.58
C LYS A 226 -17.38 -5.38 -14.96
N ILE A 227 -18.36 -4.70 -15.58
CA ILE A 227 -18.20 -4.06 -16.89
C ILE A 227 -17.14 -2.96 -16.80
N TYR A 228 -17.23 -2.09 -15.79
CA TYR A 228 -16.24 -1.05 -15.54
C TYR A 228 -14.83 -1.65 -15.42
N ALA A 229 -14.65 -2.70 -14.61
CA ALA A 229 -13.34 -3.33 -14.42
C ALA A 229 -12.78 -3.89 -15.73
N SER A 230 -13.63 -4.53 -16.56
CA SER A 230 -13.24 -5.06 -17.86
C SER A 230 -12.83 -3.96 -18.83
N MET A 231 -13.65 -2.91 -18.98
CA MET A 231 -13.35 -1.77 -19.86
C MET A 231 -12.10 -1.04 -19.41
N TYR A 232 -11.94 -0.84 -18.09
CA TYR A 232 -10.77 -0.20 -17.53
C TYR A 232 -9.48 -0.98 -17.79
N GLN A 233 -9.51 -2.30 -17.63
CA GLN A 233 -8.37 -3.16 -17.95
C GLN A 233 -7.99 -3.11 -19.44
N GLN A 234 -9.00 -3.12 -20.33
CA GLN A 234 -8.78 -3.00 -21.77
C GLN A 234 -8.16 -1.63 -22.11
N PHE A 235 -8.75 -0.55 -21.60
CA PHE A 235 -8.26 0.80 -21.80
C PHE A 235 -6.81 0.98 -21.33
N GLN A 236 -6.46 0.45 -20.15
CA GLN A 236 -5.07 0.47 -19.69
C GLN A 236 -4.13 -0.29 -20.61
N SER A 237 -4.55 -1.46 -21.10
CA SER A 237 -3.73 -2.28 -22.01
C SER A 237 -3.46 -1.58 -23.33
N GLU A 238 -4.49 -1.00 -23.94
CA GLU A 238 -4.39 -0.20 -25.17
C GLU A 238 -3.53 1.05 -24.94
N TRP A 239 -3.71 1.73 -23.82
CA TRP A 239 -2.92 2.90 -23.46
C TRP A 239 -1.43 2.56 -23.33
N VAL A 240 -1.08 1.47 -22.62
CA VAL A 240 0.31 1.03 -22.47
C VAL A 240 0.92 0.67 -23.82
N GLN A 241 0.19 -0.05 -24.67
CA GLN A 241 0.64 -0.37 -26.02
C GLN A 241 0.90 0.90 -26.84
N ASN A 242 -0.05 1.82 -26.88
CA ASN A 242 0.07 3.08 -27.60
C ASN A 242 1.27 3.91 -27.13
N GLN A 243 1.53 3.95 -25.81
CA GLN A 243 2.70 4.65 -25.26
C GLN A 243 4.02 4.02 -25.70
N ARG A 244 4.09 2.68 -25.71
CA ARG A 244 5.29 1.96 -26.16
C ARG A 244 5.51 2.14 -27.66
N ASP A 245 4.45 2.03 -28.46
CA ASP A 245 4.49 2.26 -29.91
C ASP A 245 4.90 3.70 -30.23
N TRP A 246 4.37 4.68 -29.49
CA TRP A 246 4.75 6.08 -29.65
C TRP A 246 6.23 6.32 -29.36
N LYS A 247 6.82 5.71 -28.31
CA LYS A 247 8.27 5.79 -28.04
C LYS A 247 9.10 5.24 -29.21
N ILE A 248 8.61 4.17 -29.86
CA ILE A 248 9.26 3.58 -31.03
C ILE A 248 9.16 4.53 -32.24
N LEU A 249 7.96 5.04 -32.54
CA LEU A 249 7.70 5.90 -33.70
C LEU A 249 8.45 7.23 -33.62
N THR A 250 8.52 7.83 -32.43
CA THR A 250 9.26 9.09 -32.18
C THR A 250 10.76 8.86 -31.96
N ARG A 251 11.21 7.61 -31.92
CA ARG A 251 12.59 7.21 -31.57
C ARG A 251 13.04 7.80 -30.22
N GLY A 252 12.10 7.97 -29.29
CA GLY A 252 12.32 8.55 -27.97
C GLY A 252 12.75 10.04 -27.97
N ARG A 253 12.55 10.76 -29.08
CA ARG A 253 12.95 12.18 -29.20
C ARG A 253 11.93 13.14 -28.62
N GLU A 254 10.68 12.73 -28.56
CA GLU A 254 9.61 13.52 -27.95
C GLU A 254 9.47 13.14 -26.48
N ARG A 255 9.15 14.13 -25.64
CA ARG A 255 8.79 13.89 -24.25
C ARG A 255 7.27 13.95 -24.13
N PRO A 256 6.63 12.93 -23.55
CA PRO A 256 5.20 12.98 -23.31
C PRO A 256 4.92 13.99 -22.19
N ASP A 257 3.93 14.85 -22.40
CA ASP A 257 3.39 15.71 -21.35
C ASP A 257 2.51 14.87 -20.43
N PHE A 258 3.11 14.34 -19.36
CA PHE A 258 2.33 13.74 -18.30
C PHE A 258 1.69 14.86 -17.48
N VAL A 259 0.36 14.96 -17.53
CA VAL A 259 -0.40 15.78 -16.57
C VAL A 259 -0.29 15.09 -15.22
N GLU A 260 0.77 15.40 -14.49
CA GLU A 260 0.92 14.94 -13.13
C GLU A 260 -0.24 15.52 -12.30
N GLN A 261 -0.92 14.69 -11.50
CA GLN A 261 -1.98 15.10 -10.56
C GLN A 261 -1.41 15.94 -9.39
N THR A 262 -0.41 16.77 -9.67
CA THR A 262 0.33 17.57 -8.71
C THR A 262 -0.59 18.50 -7.95
N ALA A 263 -1.60 19.06 -8.61
CA ALA A 263 -2.59 19.92 -7.95
C ALA A 263 -3.42 19.18 -6.89
N GLU A 264 -3.93 17.97 -7.20
CA GLU A 264 -4.71 17.17 -6.26
C GLU A 264 -3.87 16.73 -5.06
N LYS A 265 -2.66 16.23 -5.32
CA LYS A 265 -1.71 15.85 -4.26
C LYS A 265 -1.35 17.05 -3.38
N GLN A 266 -1.05 18.20 -3.98
CA GLN A 266 -0.75 19.42 -3.23
C GLN A 266 -1.93 19.90 -2.39
N ALA A 267 -3.15 19.84 -2.94
CA ALA A 267 -4.36 20.18 -2.19
C ALA A 267 -4.53 19.23 -1.00
N GLN A 268 -4.35 17.92 -1.20
CA GLN A 268 -4.43 16.93 -0.14
C GLN A 268 -3.38 17.17 0.96
N CYS A 269 -2.13 17.47 0.59
CA CYS A 269 -1.07 17.79 1.56
C CYS A 269 -1.33 19.11 2.32
N LYS A 270 -2.09 20.05 1.75
CA LYS A 270 -2.49 21.29 2.45
C LYS A 270 -3.60 21.05 3.46
N VAL A 271 -4.54 20.16 3.13
CA VAL A 271 -5.64 19.78 4.01
C VAL A 271 -5.15 18.82 5.11
N MET A 272 -4.19 17.95 4.79
CA MET A 272 -3.63 16.95 5.69
C MET A 272 -2.10 17.08 5.71
N PRO A 273 -1.56 18.07 6.45
CA PRO A 273 -0.13 18.34 6.47
C PRO A 273 0.71 17.17 7.00
N GLU A 274 0.17 16.37 7.93
CA GLU A 274 0.77 15.11 8.40
C GLU A 274 1.02 14.15 7.24
N LEU A 275 0.03 13.97 6.36
CA LEU A 275 0.16 13.11 5.20
C LEU A 275 1.18 13.64 4.20
N GLY A 276 1.26 14.97 4.05
CA GLY A 276 2.28 15.61 3.23
C GLY A 276 3.70 15.39 3.77
N ARG A 277 3.91 15.51 5.09
CA ARG A 277 5.19 15.19 5.74
C ARG A 277 5.55 13.72 5.58
N LEU A 278 4.61 12.81 5.81
CA LEU A 278 4.81 11.37 5.58
C LEU A 278 5.20 11.08 4.13
N ALA A 279 4.52 11.68 3.15
CA ALA A 279 4.84 11.47 1.73
C ALA A 279 6.26 11.97 1.37
N ALA A 280 6.66 13.13 1.90
CA ALA A 280 8.00 13.67 1.70
C ALA A 280 9.07 12.78 2.34
N ILE A 281 8.85 12.35 3.59
CA ILE A 281 9.75 11.46 4.33
C ILE A 281 9.87 10.12 3.62
N MET A 282 8.76 9.49 3.22
CA MET A 282 8.76 8.21 2.52
C MET A 282 9.38 8.25 1.13
N SER A 283 9.53 9.45 0.54
CA SER A 283 10.24 9.62 -0.73
C SER A 283 11.75 9.85 -0.55
N SER A 284 12.22 9.98 0.69
CA SER A 284 13.62 10.18 1.03
C SER A 284 14.35 8.85 1.20
N ASN A 285 15.58 8.79 0.71
CA ASN A 285 16.51 7.69 0.96
C ASN A 285 17.49 8.03 2.11
N LEU A 286 17.26 9.14 2.82
CA LEU A 286 18.11 9.52 3.95
C LEU A 286 17.69 8.75 5.21
N PRO A 287 18.65 8.27 6.01
CA PRO A 287 18.36 7.68 7.32
C PRO A 287 17.62 8.68 8.23
N LEU A 288 16.59 8.20 8.93
CA LEU A 288 15.84 8.93 9.94
C LEU A 288 16.63 9.02 11.24
N SER A 289 16.78 10.24 11.74
CA SER A 289 17.17 10.49 13.13
C SER A 289 16.09 10.04 14.10
N PHE A 290 16.44 9.93 15.39
CA PHE A 290 15.49 9.56 16.45
C PHE A 290 14.27 10.50 16.51
N ASP A 291 14.49 11.81 16.40
CA ASP A 291 13.42 12.80 16.45
C ASP A 291 12.51 12.72 15.21
N GLU A 292 13.08 12.44 14.03
CA GLU A 292 12.29 12.23 12.83
C GLU A 292 11.44 10.96 12.91
N LYS A 293 11.95 9.88 13.52
CA LYS A 293 11.15 8.67 13.80
C LYS A 293 9.96 8.98 14.71
N ALA A 294 10.15 9.82 15.73
CA ALA A 294 9.07 10.27 16.59
C ALA A 294 7.99 11.03 15.82
N VAL A 295 8.41 11.96 14.94
CA VAL A 295 7.49 12.70 14.05
C VAL A 295 6.72 11.75 13.12
N VAL A 296 7.38 10.76 12.52
CA VAL A 296 6.74 9.76 11.66
C VAL A 296 5.67 8.98 12.42
N VAL A 297 5.99 8.47 13.61
CA VAL A 297 5.02 7.71 14.42
C VAL A 297 3.84 8.59 14.84
N ARG A 298 4.09 9.84 15.24
CA ARG A 298 3.04 10.80 15.57
C ARG A 298 2.11 11.09 14.40
N ASP A 299 2.68 11.35 13.22
CA ASP A 299 1.91 11.63 12.01
C ASP A 299 1.10 10.39 11.58
N LEU A 300 1.67 9.18 11.64
CA LEU A 300 0.96 7.91 11.39
C LEU A 300 -0.15 7.64 12.40
N TYR A 301 0.11 7.86 13.68
CA TYR A 301 -0.87 7.72 14.76
C TYR A 301 -2.05 8.68 14.55
N THR A 302 -1.76 9.92 14.15
CA THR A 302 -2.78 10.92 13.81
C THR A 302 -3.66 10.44 12.65
N GLN A 303 -3.08 9.81 11.62
CA GLN A 303 -3.86 9.23 10.51
C GLN A 303 -4.71 8.03 10.95
N CYS A 304 -4.26 7.27 11.95
CA CYS A 304 -5.02 6.13 12.45
C CYS A 304 -6.27 6.55 13.26
N LEU A 305 -6.21 7.69 13.93
CA LEU A 305 -7.32 8.21 14.75
C LEU A 305 -8.22 9.21 14.02
N ARG A 306 -7.80 9.68 12.85
CA ARG A 306 -8.53 10.71 12.10
C ARG A 306 -9.87 10.17 11.61
N ASP A 307 -10.91 10.98 11.79
CA ASP A 307 -12.17 10.82 11.08
C ASP A 307 -12.02 11.33 9.64
N PHE A 308 -12.33 10.48 8.67
CA PHE A 308 -12.26 10.80 7.24
C PHE A 308 -13.61 11.18 6.64
N ASP A 309 -14.70 11.13 7.42
CA ASP A 309 -16.04 11.52 6.96
C ASP A 309 -16.17 13.03 6.82
N VAL A 310 -15.53 13.80 7.72
CA VAL A 310 -15.48 15.26 7.66
C VAL A 310 -14.04 15.75 7.79
N ILE A 311 -13.58 16.50 6.79
CA ILE A 311 -12.21 16.99 6.74
C ILE A 311 -12.20 18.53 6.80
N TYR A 312 -11.57 19.06 7.84
CA TYR A 312 -11.34 20.49 8.02
C TYR A 312 -9.95 20.88 7.50
N ARG A 313 -9.79 22.15 7.10
CA ARG A 313 -8.46 22.71 6.89
C ARG A 313 -7.81 22.97 8.25
N PRO A 314 -6.47 22.96 8.33
CA PRO A 314 -5.78 23.31 9.58
C PRO A 314 -6.22 24.68 10.10
N GLY A 315 -6.72 24.73 11.34
CA GLY A 315 -7.23 25.94 12.00
C GLY A 315 -8.70 26.25 11.71
N GLU A 316 -9.37 25.44 10.90
CA GLU A 316 -10.81 25.54 10.62
C GLU A 316 -11.61 24.41 11.31
N GLU A 317 -10.98 23.66 12.23
CA GLU A 317 -11.65 22.64 13.02
C GLU A 317 -12.68 23.26 14.00
N PRO A 318 -13.80 22.58 14.29
CA PRO A 318 -14.75 23.02 15.29
C PRO A 318 -14.10 23.12 16.67
N VAL A 319 -14.39 24.21 17.39
CA VAL A 319 -13.97 24.39 18.78
C VAL A 319 -15.18 24.13 19.67
N GLU A 320 -15.13 23.08 20.49
CA GLU A 320 -16.26 22.64 21.31
C GLU A 320 -17.54 22.38 20.49
N GLY A 321 -17.38 21.84 19.28
CA GLY A 321 -18.51 21.58 18.37
C GLY A 321 -19.05 22.82 17.66
N LEU A 322 -18.44 23.99 17.84
CA LEU A 322 -18.87 25.24 17.21
C LEU A 322 -17.96 25.64 16.04
N CYS A 323 -18.52 26.35 15.07
CA CYS A 323 -17.74 26.98 14.02
C CYS A 323 -16.67 27.91 14.62
N PRO A 324 -15.38 27.75 14.26
CA PRO A 324 -14.28 28.54 14.85
C PRO A 324 -14.29 30.02 14.44
N VAL A 325 -15.12 30.40 13.45
CA VAL A 325 -15.30 31.79 13.04
C VAL A 325 -16.10 32.53 14.11
N ALA A 326 -15.45 33.49 14.78
CA ALA A 326 -16.01 34.22 15.92
C ALA A 326 -17.40 34.84 15.66
N SER A 327 -17.69 35.26 14.42
CA SER A 327 -18.98 35.84 14.03
C SER A 327 -20.08 34.82 13.74
N CYS A 328 -19.74 33.54 13.60
CA CYS A 328 -20.68 32.48 13.26
C CYS A 328 -21.19 31.78 14.52
N SER A 329 -20.28 31.22 15.34
CA SER A 329 -20.59 30.46 16.57
C SER A 329 -21.72 29.42 16.41
N HIS A 330 -21.96 28.94 15.18
CA HIS A 330 -23.01 27.99 14.90
C HIS A 330 -22.60 26.60 15.39
N SER A 331 -23.54 25.89 16.01
CA SER A 331 -23.31 24.49 16.39
C SER A 331 -23.21 23.62 15.15
N LEU A 332 -22.15 22.82 15.10
CA LEU A 332 -21.87 21.83 14.06
C LEU A 332 -22.17 20.40 14.57
N GLU A 333 -22.78 20.26 15.75
CA GLU A 333 -23.28 18.97 16.22
C GLU A 333 -24.36 18.44 15.26
N MET A 334 -24.07 17.29 14.66
CA MET A 334 -25.02 16.46 13.91
C MET A 334 -25.25 15.14 14.62
#